data_AF-A0A963HJ67-F1
#
_entry.id   AF-A0A963HJ67-F1
#
_cell.length_a   1.000
_cell.length_b   1.000
_cell.length_c   1.000
_cell.angle_alpha   90.00
_cell.angle_beta   90.00
_cell.angle_gamma   90.00
#
_symmetry.space_group_name_H-M   'P 1'
#
loop_
_entity.id
_entity.type
_entity.pdbx_description
1 polymer ?
#
loop_
_entity_poly.entity_id
_entity_poly.type
_entity_poly.pdbx_seq_one_letter_code
_entity_poly.pdbx_strand_id
1 'polypeptide(L)'
;VAGDIVGRAKAAYAAGCDMLLVCNRPDLAAELLDRWAPEPDADHLARLAAITPAVAPPAWLADPFVLELHTAYLQARERVGTVHDDTSTAATMTAAAIGEQRTEILRKEG
;
A
#
# COMPACT_ATOMS: atom_id res chain seq x y z
N VAL A 1 9.39 -19.97 12.64
CA VAL A 1 8.85 -18.58 12.63
C VAL A 1 9.88 -17.69 11.95
N ALA A 2 9.48 -16.92 10.95
CA ALA A 2 10.34 -15.92 10.32
C ALA A 2 10.56 -14.77 11.32
N GLY A 3 11.68 -14.79 12.03
CA GLY A 3 11.96 -13.97 13.22
C GLY A 3 11.88 -12.46 13.01
N ASP A 4 12.99 -11.84 12.59
CA ASP A 4 13.10 -10.40 12.37
C ASP A 4 12.49 -9.94 11.03
N ILE A 5 12.57 -8.64 10.72
CA ILE A 5 11.98 -8.09 9.50
C ILE A 5 12.58 -8.72 8.22
N VAL A 6 13.89 -9.00 8.22
CA VAL A 6 14.58 -9.65 7.09
C VAL A 6 14.10 -11.09 6.91
N GLY A 7 13.94 -11.84 8.00
CA GLY A 7 13.42 -13.20 7.94
C GLY A 7 12.00 -13.25 7.36
N ARG A 8 11.12 -12.33 7.79
CA ARG A 8 9.75 -12.24 7.26
C ARG A 8 9.74 -11.86 5.79
N ALA A 9 10.59 -10.92 5.39
CA ALA A 9 10.70 -10.48 4.02
C ALA A 9 11.18 -11.61 3.09
N LYS A 10 12.23 -12.33 3.47
CA LYS A 10 12.72 -13.49 2.72
C LYS A 10 11.67 -14.59 2.60
N ALA A 11 10.89 -14.85 3.66
CA ALA A 11 9.82 -15.84 3.62
C ALA A 11 8.70 -15.46 2.64
N ALA A 12 8.25 -14.19 2.66
CA ALA A 12 7.23 -13.70 1.72
C ALA A 12 7.74 -13.70 0.27
N TYR A 13 8.99 -13.26 0.05
CA TYR A 13 9.61 -13.30 -1.27
C TYR A 13 9.72 -14.73 -1.81
N ALA A 14 10.17 -15.68 -0.99
CA ALA A 14 10.23 -17.09 -1.36
C ALA A 14 8.84 -17.72 -1.62
N ALA A 15 7.78 -17.14 -1.04
CA ALA A 15 6.40 -17.53 -1.33
C ALA A 15 5.87 -16.94 -2.66
N GLY A 16 6.66 -16.11 -3.35
CA GLY A 16 6.30 -15.51 -4.65
C GLY A 16 5.75 -14.09 -4.58
N CYS A 17 5.92 -13.38 -3.46
CA CYS A 17 5.55 -11.96 -3.40
C CYS A 17 6.53 -11.09 -4.20
N ASP A 18 6.03 -10.33 -5.18
CA ASP A 18 6.84 -9.38 -5.97
C ASP A 18 7.14 -8.07 -5.20
N MET A 19 6.27 -7.69 -4.24
CA MET A 19 6.39 -6.48 -3.42
C MET A 19 6.08 -6.78 -1.95
N LEU A 20 6.80 -6.14 -1.04
CA LEU A 20 6.64 -6.32 0.40
C LEU A 20 6.30 -4.99 1.08
N LEU A 21 5.21 -4.97 1.84
CA LEU A 21 4.74 -3.78 2.55
C LEU A 21 5.22 -3.77 4.00
N VAL A 22 5.89 -2.68 4.39
CA VAL A 22 6.25 -2.40 5.78
C VAL A 22 5.54 -1.12 6.22
N CYS A 23 4.33 -1.29 6.74
CA CYS A 23 3.47 -0.16 7.11
C CYS A 23 3.73 0.32 8.54
N ASN A 24 3.61 1.62 8.78
CA ASN A 24 3.66 2.26 10.10
C ASN A 24 4.96 2.02 10.91
N ARG A 25 6.02 1.49 10.28
CA ARG A 25 7.31 1.15 10.90
C ARG A 25 8.49 1.53 9.99
N PRO A 26 8.78 2.83 9.83
CA PRO A 26 9.86 3.30 8.96
C PRO A 26 11.24 2.81 9.41
N ASP A 27 11.42 2.58 10.72
CA ASP A 27 12.63 2.01 11.30
C ASP A 27 12.90 0.58 10.79
N LEU A 28 11.87 -0.26 10.73
CA LEU A 28 12.00 -1.62 10.17
C LEU A 28 12.17 -1.61 8.65
N ALA A 29 11.59 -0.63 7.96
CA ALA A 29 11.80 -0.46 6.53
C ALA A 29 13.26 -0.11 6.23
N ALA A 30 13.85 0.82 7.00
CA ALA A 30 15.26 1.15 6.90
C ALA A 30 16.16 -0.06 7.19
N GLU A 31 15.92 -0.78 8.29
CA GLU A 31 16.65 -2.00 8.64
C GLU A 31 16.58 -3.06 7.53
N LEU A 32 15.41 -3.23 6.91
CA LEU A 32 15.23 -4.18 5.82
C LEU A 32 16.04 -3.77 4.58
N LEU A 33 15.97 -2.50 4.18
CA LEU A 33 16.69 -1.97 3.02
C LEU A 33 18.22 -2.05 3.21
N ASP A 34 18.71 -1.83 4.43
CA ASP A 34 20.13 -1.92 4.75
C ASP A 34 20.66 -3.37 4.72
N ARG A 35 19.81 -4.33 5.12
CA ARG A 35 20.24 -5.71 5.37
C ARG A 35 19.89 -6.69 4.26
N TRP A 36 19.03 -6.31 3.30
CA TRP A 36 18.54 -7.23 2.29
C TRP A 36 18.34 -6.56 0.92
N ALA A 37 19.12 -7.04 -0.05
CA ALA A 37 19.00 -6.71 -1.46
C ALA A 37 18.87 -8.03 -2.25
N PRO A 38 17.65 -8.49 -2.59
CA PRO A 38 17.48 -9.65 -3.45
C PRO A 38 17.95 -9.34 -4.88
N GLU A 39 18.39 -10.37 -5.61
CA GLU A 39 18.71 -10.21 -7.04
C GLU A 39 17.43 -9.84 -7.81
N PRO A 40 17.46 -8.80 -8.66
CA PRO A 40 16.29 -8.41 -9.42
C PRO A 40 15.88 -9.48 -10.44
N ASP A 41 14.61 -9.86 -10.42
CA ASP A 41 14.01 -10.76 -11.40
C ASP A 41 13.23 -9.97 -12.46
N ALA A 42 13.41 -10.30 -13.73
CA ALA A 42 12.83 -9.54 -14.84
C ALA A 42 11.29 -9.61 -14.87
N ASP A 43 10.71 -10.75 -14.52
CA ASP A 43 9.25 -10.92 -14.51
C ASP A 43 8.64 -10.17 -13.33
N HIS A 44 9.28 -10.22 -12.16
CA HIS A 44 8.90 -9.42 -10.99
C HIS A 44 8.93 -7.92 -11.33
N LEU A 45 10.02 -7.44 -11.93
CA LEU A 45 10.15 -6.04 -12.35
C LEU A 45 9.10 -5.64 -13.39
N ALA A 46 8.76 -6.52 -14.33
CA ALA A 46 7.72 -6.26 -15.31
C ALA A 46 6.33 -6.11 -14.65
N ARG A 47 6.01 -6.96 -13.66
CA ARG A 47 4.76 -6.83 -12.88
C ARG A 47 4.72 -5.54 -12.07
N LEU A 48 5.83 -5.15 -11.46
CA LEU A 48 5.96 -3.88 -10.74
C LEU A 48 5.86 -2.66 -11.67
N ALA A 49 6.40 -2.75 -12.88
CA ALA A 49 6.24 -1.67 -13.85
C ALA A 49 4.77 -1.53 -14.29
N ALA A 50 4.04 -2.64 -14.42
CA ALA A 50 2.65 -2.67 -14.87
C ALA A 50 1.66 -2.02 -13.88
N ILE A 51 2.00 -1.86 -12.60
CA ILE A 51 1.16 -1.14 -11.63
C ILE A 51 1.32 0.39 -11.71
N THR A 52 2.32 0.88 -12.45
CA THR A 52 2.52 2.31 -12.68
C THR A 52 1.59 2.80 -13.81
N PRO A 53 0.99 4.00 -13.71
CA PRO A 53 0.20 4.56 -14.81
C PRO A 53 0.99 4.60 -16.13
N ALA A 54 0.45 3.98 -17.17
CA ALA A 54 1.11 3.90 -18.48
C ALA A 54 1.05 5.22 -19.29
N VAL A 55 0.13 6.11 -18.93
CA VAL A 55 -0.10 7.39 -19.61
C VAL A 55 0.01 8.50 -18.60
N ALA A 56 0.68 9.59 -19.00
CA ALA A 56 0.75 10.79 -18.18
C ALA A 56 -0.67 11.31 -17.89
N PRO A 57 -0.96 11.74 -16.65
CA PRO A 57 -2.25 12.32 -16.35
C PRO A 57 -2.45 13.60 -17.17
N PRO A 58 -3.70 13.94 -17.53
CA PRO A 58 -3.97 15.20 -18.19
C PRO A 58 -3.61 16.36 -17.26
N ALA A 59 -3.18 17.50 -17.83
CA ALA A 59 -2.63 18.62 -17.06
C ALA A 59 -3.59 19.13 -15.96
N TRP A 60 -4.90 19.08 -16.19
CA TRP A 60 -5.90 19.51 -15.20
C TRP A 60 -5.99 18.61 -13.96
N LEU A 61 -5.46 17.38 -14.01
CA LEU A 61 -5.41 16.48 -12.86
C LEU A 61 -4.22 16.78 -11.93
N ALA A 62 -3.18 17.43 -12.46
CA ALA A 62 -1.94 17.68 -11.71
C ALA A 62 -2.09 18.82 -10.68
N ASP A 63 -2.98 19.78 -10.95
CA ASP A 63 -3.27 20.90 -10.05
C ASP A 63 -4.59 20.62 -9.27
N PRO A 64 -4.54 20.53 -7.92
CA PRO A 64 -5.73 20.25 -7.12
C PRO A 64 -6.85 21.29 -7.26
N PHE A 65 -6.54 22.58 -7.46
CA PHE A 65 -7.56 23.61 -7.63
C PHE A 65 -8.23 23.52 -9.00
N VAL A 66 -7.45 23.26 -10.06
CA VAL A 66 -8.00 23.05 -11.40
C VAL A 66 -8.85 21.77 -11.43
N LEU A 67 -8.39 20.71 -10.75
CA LEU A 67 -9.11 19.45 -10.62
C LEU A 67 -10.51 19.64 -10.03
N GLU A 68 -10.63 20.35 -8.91
CA GLU A 68 -11.89 20.57 -8.19
C GLU A 68 -12.92 21.38 -9.01
N LEU A 69 -12.47 22.17 -9.98
CA LEU A 69 -13.34 22.95 -10.86
C LEU A 69 -13.62 22.25 -12.20
N HIS A 70 -12.92 21.16 -12.51
CA HIS A 70 -13.01 20.52 -13.81
C HIS A 70 -14.32 19.74 -13.96
N THR A 71 -15.10 20.03 -15.01
CA THR A 71 -16.44 19.47 -15.23
C THR A 71 -16.47 17.94 -15.19
N ALA A 72 -15.49 17.26 -15.81
CA ALA A 72 -15.44 15.80 -15.82
C ALA A 72 -15.24 15.20 -14.42
N TYR A 73 -14.48 15.90 -13.55
CA TYR A 73 -14.27 15.47 -12.17
C TYR A 73 -15.52 15.67 -11.32
N LEU A 74 -16.18 16.82 -11.45
CA LEU A 74 -17.44 17.11 -10.76
C LEU A 74 -18.54 16.10 -11.12
N GLN A 75 -18.72 15.81 -12.42
CA GLN A 75 -19.66 14.79 -12.90
C GLN A 75 -19.32 13.40 -12.37
N ALA A 76 -18.04 13.04 -12.32
CA ALA A 76 -17.61 11.75 -11.76
C ALA A 76 -17.92 11.66 -10.27
N ARG A 77 -17.66 12.73 -9.49
CA ARG A 77 -17.99 12.79 -8.05
C ARG A 77 -19.47 12.61 -7.79
N GLU A 78 -20.32 13.30 -8.56
CA GLU A 78 -21.78 13.14 -8.45
C GLU A 78 -22.18 11.69 -8.67
N ARG A 79 -21.68 11.06 -9.75
CA ARG A 79 -21.97 9.65 -10.05
C ARG A 79 -21.50 8.70 -8.94
N VAL A 80 -20.27 8.85 -8.47
CA VAL A 80 -19.72 8.03 -7.39
C VAL A 80 -20.53 8.20 -6.11
N GLY A 81 -20.97 9.42 -5.79
CA GLY A 81 -21.81 9.68 -4.62
C GLY A 81 -23.18 8.98 -4.63
N THR A 82 -23.65 8.54 -5.81
CA THR A 82 -24.89 7.76 -5.93
C THR A 82 -24.67 6.25 -5.87
N VAL A 83 -23.42 5.78 -5.84
CA VAL A 83 -23.11 4.35 -5.67
C VAL A 83 -23.49 3.95 -4.25
N HIS A 84 -24.47 3.08 -4.12
CA HIS A 84 -24.85 2.51 -2.82
C HIS A 84 -23.79 1.54 -2.34
N ASP A 85 -23.44 1.65 -1.06
CA ASP A 85 -22.49 0.74 -0.43
C ASP A 85 -23.19 -0.59 -0.14
N ASP A 86 -22.80 -1.65 -0.86
CA ASP A 86 -23.34 -3.00 -0.62
C ASP A 86 -22.64 -3.64 0.58
N THR A 87 -22.93 -3.10 1.76
CA THR A 87 -22.44 -3.60 3.06
C THR A 87 -22.82 -5.06 3.33
N SER A 88 -23.68 -5.68 2.51
CA SER A 88 -24.01 -7.11 2.60
C SER A 88 -22.87 -8.05 2.20
N THR A 89 -21.83 -7.54 1.53
CA THR A 89 -20.69 -8.34 1.04
C THR A 89 -19.35 -7.95 1.67
N ALA A 90 -19.36 -7.26 2.81
CA ALA A 90 -18.13 -6.99 3.55
C ALA A 90 -17.50 -8.32 3.99
N ALA A 91 -16.49 -8.76 3.26
CA ALA A 91 -15.65 -9.88 3.67
C ALA A 91 -15.07 -9.52 5.04
N THR A 92 -15.40 -10.32 6.06
CA THR A 92 -14.75 -10.24 7.36
C THR A 92 -13.27 -10.59 7.16
N MET A 93 -12.44 -9.56 6.97
CA MET A 93 -11.00 -9.70 6.94
C MET A 93 -10.55 -10.05 8.36
N THR A 94 -10.44 -11.35 8.65
CA THR A 94 -9.67 -11.82 9.80
C THR A 94 -8.22 -11.46 9.52
N ALA A 95 -7.78 -10.31 10.02
CA ALA A 95 -6.37 -9.96 10.05
C ALA A 95 -5.64 -11.10 10.77
N ALA A 96 -4.85 -11.88 10.04
CA ALA A 96 -3.91 -12.78 10.66
C ALA A 96 -2.99 -11.91 11.54
N ALA A 97 -3.00 -12.14 12.85
CA ALA A 97 -2.21 -11.38 13.80
C ALA A 97 -0.72 -11.52 13.46
N ILE A 98 -0.16 -10.54 12.74
CA ILE A 98 1.29 -10.41 12.59
C ILE A 98 1.76 -9.54 13.75
N GLY A 99 2.25 -10.21 14.81
CA GLY A 99 2.86 -9.56 15.97
C GLY A 99 1.88 -9.34 17.11
N GLU A 100 1.95 -10.19 18.12
CA GLU A 100 1.16 -10.12 19.35
C GLU A 100 1.67 -9.05 20.34
N GLN A 101 2.15 -7.91 19.83
CA GLN A 101 2.57 -6.80 20.66
C GLN A 101 1.52 -5.71 20.63
N ARG A 102 0.80 -5.58 21.76
CA ARG A 102 -0.03 -4.42 22.07
C ARG A 102 0.78 -3.15 21.79
N THR A 103 0.27 -2.30 20.91
CA THR A 103 0.68 -0.91 20.82
C THR A 103 0.42 -0.26 22.17
N GLU A 104 1.47 -0.09 22.97
CA GLU A 104 1.38 0.67 24.20
C GLU A 104 0.98 2.10 23.84
N ILE A 105 -0.10 2.57 24.46
CA ILE A 105 -0.61 3.92 24.32
C ILE A 105 0.49 4.85 24.83
N LEU A 106 1.11 5.61 23.93
CA LEU A 106 2.03 6.68 24.29
C LEU A 106 1.23 7.72 25.10
N ARG A 107 1.31 7.63 26.44
CA ARG A 107 0.79 8.67 27.32
C ARG A 107 1.65 9.91 27.11
N LYS A 108 1.03 10.96 26.57
CA LYS A 108 1.58 12.31 26.56
C LYS A 108 1.61 12.78 28.02
N GLU A 109 2.73 12.58 28.70
CA GLU A 109 3.00 13.35 29.92
C GLU A 109 3.29 14.80 29.51
N GLY A 110 2.75 15.71 30.33
CA GLY A 110 2.51 17.12 30.02
C GLY A 110 3.75 17.97 29.81
#